data_AF-A0A353GIX8-F1
#
_entry.id   AF-A0A353GIX8-F1
#
_cell.length_a   1.000
_cell.length_b   1.000
_cell.length_c   1.000
_cell.angle_alpha   90.00
_cell.angle_beta   90.00
_cell.angle_gamma   90.00
#
_symmetry.space_group_name_H-M   'P 1'
#
loop_
_entity.id
_entity.type
_entity.pdbx_description
1 polymer ?
#
loop_
_entity_poly.entity_id
_entity_poly.type
_entity_poly.pdbx_seq_one_letter_code
_entity_poly.pdbx_strand_id
1 'polypeptide(L)'
;PCHGYPNLKAFKHLVGNFGGAWQDQQKEFEAFPGAILFTTNCIQAPKPSYIDRVFTTGLVGFPGVKHVQNGDFQTVIDMALAQPGFAADEPEKTILTGFGRNAVLGVADKVIEAVKSGKIRRFFLVGGCDGAKSGRNYYTDLAMAIPNDCVILTLACGKYRFNKLEFGDIDGIPRLLDMGQC
;
A
#
# COMPACT_ATOMS: atom_id res chain seq x y z
N PRO A 1 -4.29 -1.52 0.06
CA PRO A 1 -5.30 -2.57 0.38
C PRO A 1 -6.75 -2.20 0.09
N CYS A 2 -7.18 -0.95 0.34
CA CYS A 2 -8.53 -0.44 0.01
C CYS A 2 -8.99 -0.83 -1.42
N HIS A 3 -8.10 -0.71 -2.41
CA HIS A 3 -8.32 -1.10 -3.81
C HIS A 3 -8.61 -2.60 -4.05
N GLY A 4 -8.39 -3.47 -3.06
CA GLY A 4 -8.74 -4.89 -3.12
C GLY A 4 -10.21 -5.19 -2.76
N TYR A 5 -10.98 -4.21 -2.28
CA TYR A 5 -12.36 -4.41 -1.86
C TYR A 5 -13.35 -4.13 -3.00
N PRO A 6 -14.18 -5.10 -3.45
CA PRO A 6 -15.02 -4.97 -4.64
C PRO A 6 -15.98 -3.78 -4.62
N ASN A 7 -16.65 -3.53 -3.48
CA ASN A 7 -17.66 -2.48 -3.39
C ASN A 7 -17.05 -1.07 -3.54
N LEU A 8 -15.76 -0.89 -3.23
CA LEU A 8 -15.08 0.40 -3.37
C LEU A 8 -14.73 0.73 -4.82
N LYS A 9 -14.74 -0.26 -5.72
CA LYS A 9 -14.56 -0.05 -7.17
C LYS A 9 -15.73 0.71 -7.82
N ALA A 10 -16.86 0.82 -7.13
CA ALA A 10 -18.00 1.63 -7.60
C ALA A 10 -17.68 3.14 -7.65
N PHE A 11 -16.67 3.60 -6.90
CA PHE A 11 -16.30 5.01 -6.81
C PHE A 11 -15.19 5.35 -7.81
N LYS A 12 -15.57 5.90 -8.98
CA LYS A 12 -14.60 6.25 -10.05
C LYS A 12 -13.54 7.27 -9.63
N HIS A 13 -13.79 8.05 -8.57
CA HIS A 13 -12.84 9.02 -8.01
C HIS A 13 -11.89 8.41 -6.97
N LEU A 14 -11.97 7.09 -6.70
CA LEU A 14 -10.94 6.36 -5.97
C LEU A 14 -9.81 5.98 -6.94
N VAL A 15 -8.91 6.94 -7.20
CA VAL A 15 -7.98 6.88 -8.35
C VAL A 15 -6.87 5.83 -8.18
N GLY A 16 -6.19 5.77 -7.03
CA GLY A 16 -5.00 4.92 -6.91
C GLY A 16 -4.31 4.97 -5.55
N ASN A 17 -3.04 4.55 -5.53
CA ASN A 17 -2.17 4.59 -4.36
C ASN A 17 -0.97 5.50 -4.65
N PHE A 18 -0.80 6.54 -3.85
CA PHE A 18 0.32 7.46 -3.97
C PHE A 18 1.47 7.07 -3.03
N GLY A 19 2.71 7.09 -3.52
CA GLY A 19 3.91 6.93 -2.69
C GLY A 19 4.29 5.49 -2.31
N GLY A 20 4.73 5.34 -1.06
CA GLY A 20 5.35 4.13 -0.52
C GLY A 20 5.00 3.87 0.94
N ALA A 21 5.99 3.43 1.71
CA ALA A 21 5.80 3.17 3.13
C ALA A 21 5.91 4.48 3.95
N TRP A 22 5.35 4.43 5.16
CA TRP A 22 5.18 5.58 6.04
C TRP A 22 6.46 6.38 6.32
N GLN A 23 7.65 5.75 6.23
CA GLN A 23 8.89 6.46 6.53
C GLN A 23 9.20 7.59 5.52
N ASP A 24 8.72 7.46 4.28
CA ASP A 24 9.01 8.40 3.18
C ASP A 24 8.01 9.56 3.12
N GLN A 25 7.02 9.57 4.03
CA GLN A 25 5.87 10.45 4.00
C GLN A 25 6.23 11.95 3.96
N GLN A 26 7.33 12.38 4.60
CA GLN A 26 7.69 13.79 4.60
C GLN A 26 8.05 14.33 3.22
N LYS A 27 8.63 13.48 2.36
CA LYS A 27 8.94 13.80 0.96
C LYS A 27 7.68 13.64 0.10
N GLU A 28 6.96 12.55 0.30
CA GLU A 28 5.79 12.21 -0.51
C GLU A 28 4.64 13.20 -0.28
N PHE A 29 4.32 13.52 0.97
CA PHE A 29 3.25 14.46 1.30
C PHE A 29 3.57 15.90 0.92
N GLU A 30 4.84 16.31 0.99
CA GLU A 30 5.26 17.60 0.44
C GLU A 30 5.00 17.69 -1.08
N ALA A 31 5.21 16.59 -1.81
CA ALA A 31 4.95 16.51 -3.25
C ALA A 31 3.47 16.26 -3.61
N PHE A 32 2.65 15.74 -2.69
CA PHE A 32 1.22 15.50 -2.92
C PHE A 32 0.45 16.83 -2.89
N PRO A 33 -0.11 17.32 -4.00
CA PRO A 33 -0.72 18.66 -4.07
C PRO A 33 -2.20 18.61 -3.65
N GLY A 34 -2.46 18.11 -2.44
CA GLY A 34 -3.82 17.86 -1.93
C GLY A 34 -3.88 17.79 -0.41
N ALA A 35 -5.10 17.61 0.12
CA ALA A 35 -5.32 17.37 1.55
C ALA A 35 -4.91 15.95 1.95
N ILE A 36 -4.33 15.79 3.15
CA ILE A 36 -3.86 14.51 3.67
C ILE A 36 -4.60 14.21 4.97
N LEU A 37 -5.27 13.05 5.05
CA LEU A 37 -5.98 12.61 6.25
C LEU A 37 -5.30 11.39 6.87
N PHE A 38 -4.86 11.51 8.11
CA PHE A 38 -4.40 10.38 8.91
C PHE A 38 -5.54 9.77 9.71
N THR A 39 -5.84 8.50 9.44
CA THR A 39 -6.86 7.72 10.16
C THR A 39 -6.27 6.87 11.28
N THR A 40 -4.99 6.51 11.18
CA THR A 40 -4.21 5.76 12.18
C THR A 40 -2.75 6.24 12.17
N ASN A 41 -1.89 5.61 12.97
CA ASN A 41 -0.45 5.68 12.79
C ASN A 41 -0.06 5.19 11.36
N CYS A 42 1.08 5.60 10.80
CA CYS A 42 2.22 6.30 11.42
C CYS A 42 2.35 7.73 10.90
N ILE A 43 1.98 8.72 11.73
CA ILE A 43 2.25 10.14 11.45
C ILE A 43 3.67 10.49 11.90
N GLN A 44 4.47 11.06 10.99
CA GLN A 44 5.69 11.77 11.34
C GLN A 44 5.38 13.25 11.54
N ALA A 45 6.29 13.99 12.17
CA ALA A 45 6.17 15.44 12.27
C ALA A 45 5.97 16.08 10.88
N PRO A 46 4.79 16.66 10.59
CA PRO A 46 4.58 17.32 9.31
C PRO A 46 5.55 18.49 9.13
N LYS A 47 6.02 18.71 7.90
CA LYS A 47 6.87 19.87 7.62
C LYS A 47 6.03 21.15 7.58
N PRO A 48 6.61 22.32 7.88
CA PRO A 48 5.92 23.60 7.73
C PRO A 48 5.36 23.84 6.33
N SER A 49 5.97 23.25 5.29
CA SER A 49 5.56 23.38 3.89
C SER A 49 4.20 22.75 3.56
N TYR A 50 3.67 21.87 4.40
CA TYR A 50 2.40 21.18 4.13
C TYR A 50 1.51 20.93 5.35
N ILE A 51 1.93 21.35 6.56
CA ILE A 51 1.19 21.07 7.80
C ILE A 51 -0.25 21.61 7.78
N ASP A 52 -0.48 22.72 7.08
CA ASP A 52 -1.78 23.39 6.93
C ASP A 52 -2.84 22.55 6.20
N ARG A 53 -2.39 21.60 5.37
CA ARG A 53 -3.24 20.66 4.61
C ARG A 53 -3.21 19.23 5.16
N VAL A 54 -2.68 19.03 6.37
CA VAL A 54 -2.77 17.76 7.09
C VAL A 54 -3.94 17.77 8.07
N PHE A 55 -4.65 16.65 8.13
CA PHE A 55 -5.76 16.41 9.02
C PHE A 55 -5.56 15.10 9.77
N THR A 56 -6.08 15.03 10.98
CA THR A 56 -6.14 13.80 11.78
C THR A 56 -7.59 13.46 12.11
N THR A 57 -7.89 12.19 12.31
CA THR A 57 -9.18 11.74 12.81
C THR A 57 -9.02 10.49 13.68
N GLY A 58 -10.10 10.07 14.35
CA GLY A 58 -10.09 8.91 15.24
C GLY A 58 -9.14 9.13 16.41
N LEU A 59 -8.22 8.19 16.63
CA LEU A 59 -7.25 8.25 17.74
C LEU A 59 -5.96 8.99 17.37
N VAL A 60 -5.83 9.49 16.14
CA VAL A 60 -4.62 10.20 15.71
C VAL A 60 -4.70 11.66 16.15
N GLY A 61 -3.61 12.16 16.71
CA GLY A 61 -3.43 13.58 17.00
C GLY A 61 -1.98 14.00 16.82
N PHE A 62 -1.75 15.23 16.40
CA PHE A 62 -0.43 15.84 16.32
C PHE A 62 -0.54 17.35 16.60
N PRO A 63 0.33 17.95 17.43
CA PRO A 63 0.27 19.38 17.73
C PRO A 63 0.30 20.26 16.47
N GLY A 64 -0.63 21.21 16.38
CA GLY A 64 -0.74 22.12 15.24
C GLY A 64 -1.44 21.54 14.00
N VAL A 65 -1.83 20.26 14.02
CA VAL A 65 -2.58 19.62 12.93
C VAL A 65 -4.08 19.64 13.25
N LYS A 66 -4.92 19.98 12.26
CA LYS A 66 -6.37 20.04 12.47
C LYS A 66 -6.93 18.64 12.69
N HIS A 67 -7.73 18.46 13.74
CA HIS A 67 -8.45 17.21 14.00
C HIS A 67 -9.89 17.33 13.51
N VAL A 68 -10.35 16.36 12.72
CA VAL A 68 -11.71 16.32 12.16
C VAL A 68 -12.48 15.13 12.71
N GLN A 69 -13.79 15.30 12.87
CA GLN A 69 -14.67 14.23 13.32
C GLN A 69 -14.75 13.14 12.23
N ASN A 70 -14.61 11.88 12.64
CA ASN A 70 -14.72 10.77 11.70
C ASN A 70 -16.13 10.71 11.10
N GLY A 71 -16.22 10.72 9.76
CA GLY A 71 -17.48 10.80 9.02
C GLY A 71 -17.89 12.20 8.60
N ASP A 72 -17.26 13.25 9.15
CA ASP A 72 -17.41 14.63 8.69
C ASP A 72 -16.10 15.12 8.06
N PHE A 73 -16.03 15.00 6.74
CA PHE A 73 -14.83 15.31 5.96
C PHE A 73 -14.97 16.58 5.12
N GLN A 74 -16.00 17.42 5.35
CA GLN A 74 -16.22 18.62 4.53
C GLN A 74 -14.99 19.53 4.52
N THR A 75 -14.39 19.77 5.68
CA THR A 75 -13.16 20.57 5.79
C THR A 75 -11.99 19.99 5.00
N VAL A 76 -11.85 18.65 4.96
CA VAL A 76 -10.78 17.98 4.21
C VAL A 76 -11.01 18.15 2.71
N ILE A 77 -12.26 18.02 2.29
CA ILE A 77 -12.69 18.21 0.89
C ILE A 77 -12.46 19.66 0.44
N ASP A 78 -12.87 20.64 1.24
CA ASP A 78 -12.69 22.07 0.93
C ASP A 78 -11.20 22.41 0.79
N MET A 79 -10.35 21.88 1.66
CA MET A 79 -8.90 22.04 1.55
C MET A 79 -8.37 21.44 0.25
N ALA A 80 -8.80 20.22 -0.11
CA ALA A 80 -8.39 19.57 -1.35
C ALA A 80 -8.82 20.37 -2.60
N LEU A 81 -10.05 20.92 -2.61
CA LEU A 81 -10.58 21.75 -3.69
C LEU A 81 -9.84 23.08 -3.85
N ALA A 82 -9.23 23.59 -2.77
CA ALA A 82 -8.41 24.79 -2.79
C ALA A 82 -6.96 24.54 -3.25
N GLN A 83 -6.53 23.28 -3.37
CA GLN A 83 -5.19 22.94 -3.86
C GLN A 83 -5.14 22.94 -5.39
N PRO A 84 -3.97 23.24 -6.00
CA PRO A 84 -3.82 23.22 -7.44
C PRO A 84 -3.98 21.83 -8.09
N GLY A 85 -3.90 20.75 -7.30
CA GLY A 85 -3.89 19.39 -7.81
C GLY A 85 -2.58 19.05 -8.53
N PHE A 86 -2.53 17.88 -9.15
CA PHE A 86 -1.37 17.46 -9.93
C PHE A 86 -1.28 18.28 -11.23
N ALA A 87 -0.09 18.83 -11.50
CA ALA A 87 0.14 19.65 -12.70
C ALA A 87 0.21 18.83 -14.00
N ALA A 88 0.51 17.53 -13.89
CA ALA A 88 0.60 16.59 -15.00
C ALA A 88 0.38 15.16 -14.51
N ASP A 89 -0.04 14.29 -15.42
CA ASP A 89 -0.11 12.85 -15.19
C ASP A 89 1.27 12.20 -15.31
N GLU A 90 1.43 11.06 -14.65
CA GLU A 90 2.59 10.17 -14.82
C GLU A 90 2.16 8.89 -15.56
N PRO A 91 3.10 8.17 -16.21
CA PRO A 91 2.80 6.87 -16.80
C PRO A 91 2.18 5.93 -15.76
N GLU A 92 1.05 5.34 -16.12
CA GLU A 92 0.32 4.43 -15.24
C GLU A 92 1.20 3.24 -14.84
N LYS A 93 1.20 2.93 -13.55
CA LYS A 93 1.83 1.73 -12.98
C LYS A 93 0.79 0.98 -12.18
N THR A 94 0.64 -0.29 -12.48
CA THR A 94 -0.32 -1.16 -11.81
C THR A 94 0.40 -2.08 -10.84
N ILE A 95 -0.15 -2.22 -9.63
CA ILE A 95 0.29 -3.22 -8.65
C ILE A 95 -0.93 -4.08 -8.32
N LEU A 96 -0.81 -5.39 -8.53
CA LEU A 96 -1.87 -6.32 -8.20
C LEU A 96 -2.01 -6.48 -6.68
N THR A 97 -3.23 -6.37 -6.17
CA THR A 97 -3.56 -6.50 -4.74
C THR A 97 -4.90 -7.21 -4.56
N GLY A 98 -5.26 -7.52 -3.31
CA GLY A 98 -6.57 -8.10 -2.99
C GLY A 98 -6.57 -9.62 -2.84
N PHE A 99 -5.42 -10.23 -2.56
CA PHE A 99 -5.32 -11.67 -2.24
C PHE A 99 -5.70 -11.95 -0.78
N GLY A 100 -6.80 -11.36 -0.31
CA GLY A 100 -7.38 -11.70 0.97
C GLY A 100 -7.89 -13.15 0.99
N ARG A 101 -8.27 -13.63 2.18
CA ARG A 101 -8.69 -15.04 2.40
C ARG A 101 -9.64 -15.58 1.33
N ASN A 102 -10.71 -14.86 1.00
CA ASN A 102 -11.72 -15.35 0.05
C ASN A 102 -11.19 -15.44 -1.39
N ALA A 103 -10.32 -14.52 -1.81
CA ALA A 103 -9.71 -14.56 -3.14
C ALA A 103 -8.79 -15.79 -3.28
N VAL A 104 -7.99 -16.08 -2.24
CA VAL A 104 -7.11 -17.26 -2.22
C VAL A 104 -7.93 -18.55 -2.14
N LEU A 105 -8.93 -18.62 -1.26
CA LEU A 105 -9.79 -19.80 -1.14
C LEU A 105 -10.60 -20.07 -2.42
N GLY A 106 -10.98 -19.03 -3.16
CA GLY A 106 -11.67 -19.16 -4.45
C GLY A 106 -10.85 -19.88 -5.53
N VAL A 107 -9.54 -20.01 -5.35
CA VAL A 107 -8.63 -20.74 -6.24
C VAL A 107 -7.82 -21.82 -5.52
N ALA A 108 -8.30 -22.28 -4.36
CA ALA A 108 -7.57 -23.21 -3.49
C ALA A 108 -7.15 -24.49 -4.22
N ASP A 109 -8.03 -25.08 -5.03
CA ASP A 109 -7.73 -26.31 -5.76
C ASP A 109 -6.54 -26.15 -6.70
N LYS A 110 -6.48 -25.02 -7.43
CA LYS A 110 -5.37 -24.68 -8.33
C LYS A 110 -4.05 -24.53 -7.56
N VAL A 111 -4.10 -23.89 -6.39
CA VAL A 111 -2.92 -23.73 -5.52
C VAL A 111 -2.46 -25.10 -4.98
N ILE A 112 -3.39 -25.93 -4.51
CA ILE A 112 -3.11 -27.26 -3.98
C ILE A 112 -2.50 -28.16 -5.07
N GLU A 113 -3.05 -28.13 -6.28
CA GLU A 113 -2.53 -28.87 -7.42
C GLU A 113 -1.11 -28.43 -7.78
N ALA A 114 -0.86 -27.12 -7.85
CA ALA A 114 0.45 -26.58 -8.15
C ALA A 114 1.50 -26.99 -7.09
N VAL A 115 1.12 -27.09 -5.82
CA VAL A 115 1.99 -27.61 -4.75
C VAL A 115 2.22 -29.12 -4.90
N LYS A 116 1.16 -29.92 -5.07
CA LYS A 116 1.25 -31.38 -5.17
C LYS A 116 2.03 -31.85 -6.41
N SER A 117 1.93 -31.09 -7.50
CA SER A 117 2.68 -31.35 -8.73
C SER A 117 4.13 -30.82 -8.71
N GLY A 118 4.54 -30.16 -7.62
CA GLY A 118 5.90 -29.62 -7.45
C GLY A 118 6.18 -28.31 -8.19
N LYS A 119 5.17 -27.71 -8.85
CA LYS A 119 5.30 -26.41 -9.53
C LYS A 119 5.51 -25.26 -8.55
N ILE A 120 4.81 -25.29 -7.41
CA ILE A 120 5.08 -24.41 -6.27
C ILE A 120 5.80 -25.24 -5.20
N ARG A 121 7.09 -24.96 -5.03
CA ARG A 121 7.93 -25.66 -4.06
C ARG A 121 7.76 -25.12 -2.64
N ARG A 122 7.61 -23.81 -2.48
CA ARG A 122 7.55 -23.16 -1.16
C ARG A 122 6.86 -21.81 -1.21
N PHE A 123 6.18 -21.48 -0.12
CA PHE A 123 5.70 -20.13 0.18
C PHE A 123 6.65 -19.45 1.16
N PHE A 124 6.97 -18.18 0.91
CA PHE A 124 7.74 -17.33 1.82
C PHE A 124 6.86 -16.18 2.28
N LEU A 125 6.71 -16.02 3.60
CA LEU A 125 6.09 -14.82 4.16
C LEU A 125 7.16 -13.73 4.31
N VAL A 126 7.10 -12.71 3.45
CA VAL A 126 7.96 -11.54 3.51
C VAL A 126 7.06 -10.31 3.63
N GLY A 127 7.03 -9.68 4.79
CA GLY A 127 6.10 -8.58 5.06
C GLY A 127 6.25 -8.04 6.48
N GLY A 128 5.21 -7.37 6.97
CA GLY A 128 5.22 -6.69 8.26
C GLY A 128 5.53 -5.20 8.12
N CYS A 129 6.17 -4.59 9.11
CA CYS A 129 6.37 -3.14 9.13
C CYS A 129 7.71 -2.71 8.51
N ASP A 130 7.63 -1.76 7.59
CA ASP A 130 8.81 -1.04 7.10
C ASP A 130 9.24 0.06 8.09
N GLY A 131 10.42 0.67 7.86
CA GLY A 131 10.90 1.83 8.61
C GLY A 131 12.18 2.44 8.04
N ALA A 132 12.68 3.47 8.71
CA ALA A 132 13.80 4.29 8.23
C ALA A 132 15.21 3.69 8.43
N LYS A 133 15.34 2.60 9.20
CA LYS A 133 16.66 2.00 9.49
C LYS A 133 17.32 1.50 8.20
N SER A 134 18.57 1.90 7.99
CA SER A 134 19.41 1.35 6.91
C SER A 134 19.58 -0.17 7.06
N GLY A 135 19.81 -0.86 5.93
CA GLY A 135 19.92 -2.32 5.89
C GLY A 135 18.60 -3.06 5.59
N ARG A 136 17.45 -2.35 5.55
CA ARG A 136 16.17 -2.94 5.15
C ARG A 136 16.07 -3.31 3.67
N ASN A 137 17.08 -2.97 2.87
CA ASN A 137 17.27 -3.54 1.52
C ASN A 137 17.41 -5.07 1.57
N TYR A 138 17.80 -5.64 2.71
CA TYR A 138 17.76 -7.09 2.95
C TYR A 138 16.44 -7.73 2.49
N TYR A 139 15.29 -7.08 2.71
CA TYR A 139 13.99 -7.64 2.30
C TYR A 139 13.75 -7.56 0.79
N THR A 140 14.30 -6.53 0.13
CA THR A 140 14.31 -6.44 -1.33
C THR A 140 15.19 -7.54 -1.92
N ASP A 141 16.41 -7.67 -1.40
CA ASP A 141 17.40 -8.67 -1.83
C ASP A 141 16.87 -10.09 -1.60
N LEU A 142 16.25 -10.35 -0.44
CA LEU A 142 15.58 -11.60 -0.14
C LEU A 142 14.45 -11.90 -1.13
N ALA A 143 13.55 -10.93 -1.38
CA ALA A 143 12.44 -11.12 -2.30
C ALA A 143 12.94 -11.47 -3.72
N MET A 144 13.97 -10.77 -4.20
CA MET A 144 14.58 -11.03 -5.51
C MET A 144 15.34 -12.36 -5.58
N ALA A 145 15.91 -12.82 -4.46
CA ALA A 145 16.61 -14.10 -4.39
C ALA A 145 15.68 -15.31 -4.27
N ILE A 146 14.39 -15.11 -3.95
CA ILE A 146 13.42 -16.21 -3.86
C ILE A 146 13.27 -16.87 -5.25
N PRO A 147 13.49 -18.19 -5.36
CA PRO A 147 13.46 -18.88 -6.65
C PRO A 147 12.11 -18.80 -7.37
N ASN A 148 12.15 -18.92 -8.70
CA ASN A 148 10.98 -18.75 -9.57
C ASN A 148 9.89 -19.81 -9.41
N ASP A 149 10.19 -20.94 -8.76
CA ASP A 149 9.23 -21.99 -8.37
C ASP A 149 8.64 -21.76 -6.96
N CYS A 150 8.81 -20.57 -6.39
CA CYS A 150 8.32 -20.20 -5.07
C CYS A 150 7.41 -18.95 -5.14
N VAL A 151 6.49 -18.86 -4.17
CA VAL A 151 5.53 -17.75 -4.03
C VAL A 151 5.84 -16.93 -2.78
N ILE A 152 5.74 -15.61 -2.91
CA ILE A 152 5.91 -14.62 -1.85
C ILE A 152 4.52 -14.19 -1.37
N LEU A 153 4.23 -14.45 -0.10
CA LEU A 153 3.10 -13.86 0.61
C LEU A 153 3.60 -12.57 1.27
N THR A 154 2.90 -11.46 1.07
CA THR A 154 3.23 -10.19 1.72
C THR A 154 2.02 -9.53 2.36
N LEU A 155 2.28 -8.64 3.30
CA LEU A 155 1.29 -7.88 4.05
C LEU A 155 1.93 -6.64 4.67
N ALA A 156 1.09 -5.66 5.04
CA ALA A 156 1.50 -4.41 5.67
C ALA A 156 2.53 -3.58 4.87
N CYS A 157 3.05 -2.50 5.45
CA CYS A 157 3.89 -1.54 4.72
C CYS A 157 5.26 -2.08 4.29
N GLY A 158 5.73 -3.20 4.84
CA GLY A 158 6.95 -3.90 4.41
C GLY A 158 6.94 -4.30 2.94
N LYS A 159 5.74 -4.49 2.36
CA LYS A 159 5.58 -4.78 0.93
C LYS A 159 6.21 -3.72 0.02
N TYR A 160 6.28 -2.46 0.45
CA TYR A 160 6.79 -1.37 -0.38
C TYR A 160 8.29 -1.49 -0.72
N ARG A 161 9.00 -2.40 -0.04
CA ARG A 161 10.39 -2.75 -0.39
C ARG A 161 10.53 -3.49 -1.71
N PHE A 162 9.47 -4.14 -2.19
CA PHE A 162 9.56 -5.01 -3.37
C PHE A 162 8.27 -5.10 -4.20
N ASN A 163 7.13 -4.57 -3.77
CA ASN A 163 5.85 -4.69 -4.50
C ASN A 163 5.78 -3.93 -5.83
N LYS A 164 6.81 -3.15 -6.15
CA LYS A 164 7.00 -2.47 -7.44
C LYS A 164 7.91 -3.26 -8.39
N LEU A 165 8.38 -4.44 -7.99
CA LEU A 165 9.22 -5.32 -8.78
C LEU A 165 8.37 -6.39 -9.48
N GLU A 166 8.88 -6.87 -10.61
CA GLU A 166 8.25 -7.92 -11.42
C GLU A 166 8.70 -9.30 -10.94
N PHE A 167 7.75 -10.09 -10.44
CA PHE A 167 8.01 -11.47 -9.99
C PHE A 167 7.47 -12.53 -10.95
N GLY A 168 6.60 -12.16 -11.90
CA GLY A 168 5.91 -13.10 -12.79
C GLY A 168 4.87 -13.96 -12.06
N ASP A 169 4.54 -15.09 -12.67
CA ASP A 169 3.55 -16.04 -12.17
C ASP A 169 4.02 -17.50 -12.36
N ILE A 170 3.33 -18.42 -11.68
CA ILE A 170 3.47 -19.87 -11.84
C ILE A 170 2.11 -20.39 -12.32
N ASP A 171 2.01 -20.74 -13.60
CA ASP A 171 0.78 -21.18 -14.26
C ASP A 171 -0.42 -20.25 -14.02
N GLY A 172 -0.19 -18.94 -14.12
CA GLY A 172 -1.19 -17.90 -13.89
C GLY A 172 -1.50 -17.65 -12.40
N ILE A 173 -0.72 -18.18 -11.46
CA ILE A 173 -0.74 -17.77 -10.05
C ILE A 173 0.37 -16.74 -9.83
N PRO A 174 0.06 -15.46 -9.57
CA PRO A 174 1.08 -14.45 -9.35
C PRO A 174 2.06 -14.85 -8.25
N ARG A 175 3.35 -14.64 -8.48
CA ARG A 175 4.38 -15.00 -7.50
C ARG A 175 4.42 -14.08 -6.29
N LEU A 176 3.90 -12.86 -6.41
CA LEU A 176 3.71 -11.95 -5.29
C LEU A 176 2.22 -11.83 -4.96
N LEU A 177 1.83 -12.33 -3.79
CA LEU A 177 0.47 -12.27 -3.30
C LEU A 177 0.38 -11.29 -2.12
N ASP A 178 -0.23 -10.13 -2.37
CA ASP A 178 -0.50 -9.12 -1.35
C ASP A 178 -1.79 -9.42 -0.56
N MET A 179 -1.60 -9.83 0.70
CA MET A 179 -2.66 -10.21 1.64
C MET A 179 -3.37 -9.01 2.27
N GLY A 180 -2.87 -7.78 2.11
CA GLY A 180 -3.52 -6.57 2.61
C GLY A 180 -2.74 -5.82 3.71
N GLN A 181 -3.44 -5.40 4.78
CA GLN A 181 -2.85 -4.67 5.92
C GLN A 181 -2.09 -5.62 6.87
N CYS A 182 -1.50 -5.10 7.96
CA CYS A 182 -0.92 -5.92 9.04
C CYS A 182 -2.01 -6.63 9.83
#